data_AF-A0A2D5MU64-F1
#
_entry.id   AF-A0A2D5MU64-F1
#
_cell.length_a   1.000
_cell.length_b   1.000
_cell.length_c   1.000
_cell.angle_alpha   90.00
_cell.angle_beta   90.00
_cell.angle_gamma   90.00
#
_symmetry.space_group_name_H-M   'P 1'
#
loop_
_entity.id
_entity.type
_entity.pdbx_description
1 polymer ?
#
loop_
_entity_poly.entity_id
_entity_poly.type
_entity_poly.pdbx_seq_one_letter_code
_entity_poly.pdbx_strand_id
1 'polypeptide(L)'
;MKIIRLALSMCTTLFVINMAHSEPITIKTRSQMLSAISAGKYKSIENEVTWEASKTAVIIVDMWDDHWCPNAAKRVAEMAKPMNKVIKLARDKGMFIIHAPSSTVDFYKGTPARNRAINAPNSKPPKPLSKDVRWGTNWCWPDKFRETELPIDDSDMGCDCEEEFPIREAWSRQIETIEIDEQLDAITDNGLEAYNLLVKYKIENVILMGVHLNMCVLGRPVGIRQMVNIGKNVVLMRDMTDTMYNPKKRPFVNHFEGTDLVVKHVEKFWCPSITSTSITGQDPFVFKNNSQ
;
A
#
# COMPACT_ATOMS: atom_id res chain seq x y z
N MET A 1 59.73 7.57 -51.68
CA MET A 1 58.29 7.37 -51.34
C MET A 1 58.16 7.25 -49.83
N LYS A 2 57.59 8.27 -49.16
CA LYS A 2 57.37 8.29 -47.70
C LYS A 2 56.06 7.55 -47.39
N ILE A 3 56.13 6.53 -46.53
CA ILE A 3 54.97 5.80 -46.03
C ILE A 3 54.42 6.58 -44.83
N ILE A 4 53.22 7.16 -44.97
CA ILE A 4 52.48 7.81 -43.89
C ILE A 4 51.63 6.74 -43.21
N ARG A 5 51.96 6.39 -41.95
CA ARG A 5 51.11 5.57 -41.10
C ARG A 5 50.12 6.48 -40.38
N LEU A 6 48.84 6.38 -40.74
CA LEU A 6 47.74 7.05 -40.06
C LEU A 6 47.37 6.20 -38.82
N ALA A 7 47.67 6.68 -37.62
CA ALA A 7 47.23 6.05 -36.38
C ALA A 7 45.80 6.52 -36.06
N LEU A 8 44.84 5.60 -36.13
CA LEU A 8 43.46 5.84 -35.75
C LEU A 8 43.34 5.74 -34.23
N SER A 9 43.23 6.88 -33.54
CA SER A 9 42.98 6.92 -32.10
C SER A 9 41.49 6.70 -31.85
N MET A 10 41.15 5.51 -31.37
CA MET A 10 39.79 5.14 -30.97
C MET A 10 39.54 5.69 -29.57
N CYS A 11 38.80 6.81 -29.49
CA CYS A 11 38.45 7.45 -28.23
C CYS A 11 37.25 6.69 -27.61
N THR A 12 37.53 5.77 -26.69
CA THR A 12 36.50 5.07 -25.88
C THR A 12 35.98 6.02 -24.80
N THR A 13 34.82 6.61 -25.04
CA THR A 13 34.06 7.35 -24.01
C THR A 13 33.46 6.37 -23.02
N LEU A 14 34.11 6.23 -21.85
CA LEU A 14 33.51 5.59 -20.68
C LEU A 14 32.38 6.48 -20.16
N PHE A 15 31.13 6.13 -20.51
CA PHE A 15 29.97 6.63 -19.77
C PHE A 15 29.99 5.99 -18.38
N VAL A 16 30.52 6.73 -17.39
CA VAL A 16 30.27 6.43 -15.98
C VAL A 16 28.79 6.74 -15.76
N ILE A 17 27.96 5.70 -15.81
CA ILE A 17 26.58 5.79 -15.34
C ILE A 17 26.69 6.07 -13.85
N ASN A 18 26.45 7.32 -13.46
CA ASN A 18 26.25 7.67 -12.07
C ASN A 18 25.02 6.86 -11.63
N MET A 19 25.23 5.73 -10.97
CA MET A 19 24.17 5.07 -10.22
C MET A 19 23.79 6.08 -9.14
N ALA A 20 22.74 6.86 -9.39
CA ALA A 20 22.14 7.72 -8.39
C ALA A 20 21.84 6.81 -7.19
N HIS A 21 22.63 6.97 -6.14
CA HIS A 21 22.40 6.24 -4.90
C HIS A 21 21.10 6.80 -4.36
N SER A 22 20.06 5.97 -4.32
CA SER A 22 18.77 6.34 -3.73
C SER A 22 19.04 6.72 -2.28
N GLU A 23 18.81 7.99 -1.94
CA GLU A 23 19.06 8.48 -0.59
C GLU A 23 18.14 7.74 0.40
N PRO A 24 18.67 7.30 1.57
CA PRO A 24 17.84 6.70 2.60
C PRO A 24 16.71 7.65 3.02
N ILE A 25 15.56 7.07 3.36
CA ILE A 25 14.43 7.80 3.92
C ILE A 25 14.34 7.56 5.42
N THR A 26 14.24 8.63 6.17
CA THR A 26 13.98 8.59 7.62
C THR A 26 12.48 8.71 7.86
N ILE A 27 11.93 7.74 8.58
CA ILE A 27 10.50 7.54 8.74
C ILE A 27 10.15 7.56 10.22
N LYS A 28 9.18 8.40 10.59
CA LYS A 28 8.59 8.39 11.93
C LYS A 28 7.45 7.37 11.96
N THR A 29 7.64 6.33 12.75
CA THR A 29 6.72 5.22 12.92
C THR A 29 5.95 5.35 14.23
N ARG A 30 4.70 4.89 14.23
CA ARG A 30 3.82 4.83 15.41
C ARG A 30 3.33 3.40 15.61
N SER A 31 3.48 2.85 16.81
CA SER A 31 2.97 1.52 17.20
C SER A 31 2.19 1.60 18.50
N GLN A 32 1.39 0.57 18.81
CA GLN A 32 0.73 0.42 20.11
C GLN A 32 1.42 -0.68 20.92
N MET A 33 1.91 -0.39 22.11
CA MET A 33 2.52 -1.38 23.01
C MET A 33 1.82 -1.43 24.37
N LEU A 34 1.77 -2.63 24.96
CA LEU A 34 1.34 -2.82 26.35
C LEU A 34 2.27 -2.06 27.29
N SER A 35 1.71 -1.15 28.08
CA SER A 35 2.47 -0.44 29.11
C SER A 35 2.23 -1.06 30.47
N ALA A 36 3.30 -1.56 31.10
CA ALA A 36 3.29 -2.07 32.47
C ALA A 36 2.86 -1.00 33.49
N ILE A 37 3.08 0.28 33.18
CA ILE A 37 2.81 1.42 34.08
C ILE A 37 1.35 1.88 34.00
N SER A 38 0.61 1.55 32.93
CA SER A 38 -0.82 1.90 32.80
C SER A 38 -1.75 0.69 32.89
N ALA A 39 -1.50 -0.19 33.86
CA ALA A 39 -2.35 -1.36 34.15
C ALA A 39 -2.66 -2.22 32.91
N GLY A 40 -1.69 -2.41 32.02
CA GLY A 40 -1.86 -3.22 30.80
C GLY A 40 -2.65 -2.54 29.67
N LYS A 41 -2.91 -1.23 29.74
CA LYS A 41 -3.44 -0.47 28.59
C LYS A 41 -2.37 -0.27 27.51
N TYR A 42 -2.80 -0.25 26.27
CA TYR A 42 -1.95 0.09 25.12
C TYR A 42 -1.66 1.59 25.10
N LYS A 43 -0.41 1.94 24.76
CA LYS A 43 0.01 3.31 24.51
C LYS A 43 0.71 3.42 23.16
N SER A 44 0.49 4.55 22.50
CA SER A 44 1.23 4.93 21.30
C SER A 44 2.70 5.15 21.66
N ILE A 45 3.59 4.55 20.87
CA ILE A 45 5.02 4.77 20.93
C ILE A 45 5.47 5.20 19.54
N GLU A 46 6.27 6.26 19.49
CA GLU A 46 6.88 6.74 18.27
C GLU A 46 8.36 6.33 18.22
N ASN A 47 8.79 5.85 17.07
CA ASN A 47 10.19 5.53 16.80
C ASN A 47 10.59 6.11 15.45
N GLU A 48 11.89 6.30 15.25
CA GLU A 48 12.45 6.69 13.97
C GLU A 48 13.22 5.51 13.37
N VAL A 49 12.99 5.24 12.09
CA VAL A 49 13.71 4.21 11.34
C VAL A 49 14.22 4.80 10.03
N THR A 50 15.38 4.35 9.59
CA THR A 50 15.95 4.76 8.29
C THR A 50 15.96 3.56 7.35
N TRP A 51 15.32 3.71 6.19
CA TRP A 51 15.23 2.68 5.16
C TRP A 51 15.91 3.14 3.87
N GLU A 52 16.59 2.22 3.18
CA GLU A 52 17.04 2.45 1.80
C GLU A 52 15.81 2.52 0.88
N ALA A 53 15.61 3.64 0.18
CA ALA A 53 14.44 3.79 -0.68
C ALA A 53 14.45 2.80 -1.86
N SER A 54 15.62 2.46 -2.42
CA SER A 54 15.78 1.41 -3.44
C SER A 54 15.43 -0.01 -2.98
N LYS A 55 15.30 -0.24 -1.67
CA LYS A 55 14.85 -1.52 -1.09
C LYS A 55 13.44 -1.44 -0.51
N THR A 56 12.70 -0.39 -0.87
CA THR A 56 11.37 -0.11 -0.35
C THR A 56 10.35 -0.08 -1.49
N ALA A 57 9.21 -0.74 -1.28
CA ALA A 57 8.08 -0.67 -2.20
C ALA A 57 6.89 0.03 -1.56
N VAL A 58 6.12 0.74 -2.38
CA VAL A 58 4.79 1.26 -2.04
C VAL A 58 3.75 0.39 -2.74
N ILE A 59 2.86 -0.22 -1.98
CA ILE A 59 1.74 -1.01 -2.51
C ILE A 59 0.44 -0.22 -2.29
N ILE A 60 -0.26 0.08 -3.39
CA ILE A 60 -1.52 0.82 -3.40
C ILE A 60 -2.66 -0.17 -3.59
N VAL A 61 -3.44 -0.39 -2.54
CA VAL A 61 -4.50 -1.41 -2.53
C VAL A 61 -5.83 -0.78 -2.91
N ASP A 62 -6.46 -1.30 -3.97
CA ASP A 62 -7.89 -1.15 -4.27
C ASP A 62 -8.40 0.32 -4.34
N MET A 63 -7.57 1.25 -4.83
CA MET A 63 -7.98 2.63 -5.13
C MET A 63 -8.78 2.70 -6.43
N TRP A 64 -10.00 2.17 -6.41
CA TRP A 64 -10.85 2.02 -7.59
C TRP A 64 -11.49 3.33 -8.10
N ASP A 65 -11.95 3.31 -9.35
CA ASP A 65 -12.66 4.40 -10.02
C ASP A 65 -14.08 4.66 -9.51
N ASP A 66 -14.72 3.68 -8.89
CA ASP A 66 -16.06 3.80 -8.30
C ASP A 66 -16.23 2.84 -7.10
N HIS A 67 -17.31 3.02 -6.33
CA HIS A 67 -17.70 2.14 -5.25
C HIS A 67 -19.22 2.08 -5.11
N TRP A 68 -19.76 0.93 -4.68
CA TRP A 68 -21.22 0.78 -4.49
C TRP A 68 -21.77 1.72 -3.41
N CYS A 69 -20.96 2.05 -2.39
CA CYS A 69 -21.24 3.08 -1.39
C CYS A 69 -20.79 4.46 -1.91
N PRO A 70 -21.71 5.42 -2.13
CA PRO A 70 -21.36 6.75 -2.64
C PRO A 70 -20.41 7.54 -1.73
N ASN A 71 -20.53 7.40 -0.40
CA ASN A 71 -19.61 8.10 0.52
C ASN A 71 -18.19 7.54 0.45
N ALA A 72 -18.03 6.22 0.30
CA ALA A 72 -16.72 5.61 0.06
C ALA A 72 -16.12 6.08 -1.28
N ALA A 73 -16.90 6.12 -2.36
CA ALA A 73 -16.45 6.64 -3.65
C ALA A 73 -15.95 8.10 -3.55
N LYS A 74 -16.67 8.96 -2.80
CA LYS A 74 -16.25 10.34 -2.54
C LYS A 74 -14.93 10.42 -1.76
N ARG A 75 -14.77 9.60 -0.71
CA ARG A 75 -13.51 9.55 0.07
C ARG A 75 -12.33 9.07 -0.77
N VAL A 76 -12.52 8.03 -1.59
CA VAL A 76 -11.49 7.57 -2.53
C VAL A 76 -11.08 8.69 -3.49
N ALA A 77 -12.06 9.39 -4.09
CA ALA A 77 -11.79 10.50 -5.00
C ALA A 77 -11.07 11.68 -4.32
N GLU A 78 -11.43 12.00 -3.07
CA GLU A 78 -10.78 13.06 -2.29
C GLU A 78 -9.31 12.71 -1.96
N MET A 79 -9.07 11.47 -1.55
CA MET A 79 -7.74 10.97 -1.17
C MET A 79 -6.83 10.70 -2.38
N ALA A 80 -7.38 10.44 -3.57
CA ALA A 80 -6.59 10.07 -4.74
C ALA A 80 -5.57 11.14 -5.16
N LYS A 81 -5.92 12.43 -5.08
CA LYS A 81 -4.99 13.53 -5.43
C LYS A 81 -3.75 13.60 -4.53
N PRO A 82 -3.90 13.70 -3.19
CA PRO A 82 -2.73 13.70 -2.30
C PRO A 82 -1.97 12.37 -2.36
N MET A 83 -2.65 11.23 -2.53
CA MET A 83 -1.99 9.94 -2.74
C MET A 83 -1.13 9.91 -4.00
N ASN A 84 -1.63 10.43 -5.14
CA ASN A 84 -0.85 10.52 -6.38
C ASN A 84 0.44 11.36 -6.18
N LYS A 85 0.37 12.42 -5.37
CA LYS A 85 1.56 13.22 -5.00
C LYS A 85 2.56 12.39 -4.19
N VAL A 86 2.10 11.61 -3.21
CA VAL A 86 2.96 10.69 -2.45
C VAL A 86 3.64 9.69 -3.38
N ILE A 87 2.90 9.07 -4.28
CA ILE A 87 3.40 8.07 -5.22
C ILE A 87 4.49 8.66 -6.13
N LYS A 88 4.27 9.85 -6.69
CA LYS A 88 5.28 10.54 -7.51
C LYS A 88 6.58 10.77 -6.73
N LEU A 89 6.49 11.30 -5.51
CA LEU A 89 7.66 11.55 -4.68
C LEU A 89 8.35 10.26 -4.20
N ALA A 90 7.58 9.20 -3.93
CA ALA A 90 8.14 7.90 -3.61
C ALA A 90 8.93 7.33 -4.81
N ARG A 91 8.39 7.47 -6.02
CA ARG A 91 9.05 7.08 -7.28
C ARG A 91 10.33 7.89 -7.51
N ASP A 92 10.29 9.20 -7.33
CA ASP A 92 11.45 10.10 -7.48
C ASP A 92 12.58 9.77 -6.49
N LYS A 93 12.23 9.26 -5.30
CA LYS A 93 13.19 8.77 -4.29
C LYS A 93 13.75 7.39 -4.61
N GLY A 94 13.24 6.70 -5.63
CA GLY A 94 13.69 5.38 -6.08
C GLY A 94 12.95 4.20 -5.45
N MET A 95 11.79 4.43 -4.82
CA MET A 95 10.95 3.33 -4.33
C MET A 95 10.21 2.65 -5.48
N PHE A 96 9.96 1.35 -5.34
CA PHE A 96 9.22 0.58 -6.32
C PHE A 96 7.69 0.68 -6.08
N ILE A 97 6.92 1.02 -7.10
CA ILE A 97 5.47 1.20 -6.97
C ILE A 97 4.73 -0.03 -7.52
N ILE A 98 3.82 -0.59 -6.71
CA ILE A 98 2.93 -1.68 -7.09
C ILE A 98 1.49 -1.21 -6.90
N HIS A 99 0.75 -1.13 -7.99
CA HIS A 99 -0.69 -0.92 -7.98
C HIS A 99 -1.40 -2.26 -7.87
N ALA A 100 -2.33 -2.37 -6.93
CA ALA A 100 -3.11 -3.57 -6.72
C ALA A 100 -4.61 -3.27 -6.78
N PRO A 101 -5.17 -2.97 -7.96
CA PRO A 101 -6.60 -2.76 -8.15
C PRO A 101 -7.31 -4.12 -8.27
N SER A 102 -7.59 -4.75 -7.13
CA SER A 102 -8.12 -6.11 -7.09
C SER A 102 -9.40 -6.25 -7.89
N SER A 103 -9.58 -7.42 -8.50
CA SER A 103 -10.74 -7.76 -9.35
C SER A 103 -10.85 -6.95 -10.65
N THR A 104 -9.91 -6.03 -10.95
CA THR A 104 -9.90 -5.22 -12.18
C THR A 104 -8.56 -5.21 -12.90
N VAL A 105 -7.64 -6.09 -12.52
CA VAL A 105 -6.32 -6.21 -13.17
C VAL A 105 -6.43 -6.57 -14.66
N ASP A 106 -7.53 -7.18 -15.09
CA ASP A 106 -7.82 -7.50 -16.50
C ASP A 106 -7.97 -6.26 -17.38
N PHE A 107 -8.40 -5.12 -16.82
CA PHE A 107 -8.41 -3.84 -17.53
C PHE A 107 -7.01 -3.47 -18.06
N TYR A 108 -5.96 -3.90 -17.36
CA TYR A 108 -4.56 -3.60 -17.65
C TYR A 108 -3.87 -4.71 -18.47
N LYS A 109 -4.62 -5.63 -19.06
CA LYS A 109 -4.05 -6.72 -19.85
C LYS A 109 -3.25 -6.16 -21.03
N GLY A 110 -1.99 -6.61 -21.12
CA GLY A 110 -1.08 -6.21 -22.19
C GLY A 110 -0.32 -4.92 -21.93
N THR A 111 -0.60 -4.18 -20.85
CA THR A 111 0.20 -3.00 -20.52
C THR A 111 1.58 -3.39 -19.99
N PRO A 112 2.62 -2.56 -20.21
CA PRO A 112 3.94 -2.78 -19.64
C PRO A 112 3.94 -3.04 -18.12
N ALA A 113 3.18 -2.29 -17.33
CA ALA A 113 3.12 -2.44 -15.88
C ALA A 113 2.49 -3.77 -15.44
N ARG A 114 1.44 -4.24 -16.11
CA ARG A 114 0.86 -5.57 -15.85
C ARG A 114 1.84 -6.68 -16.28
N ASN A 115 2.44 -6.55 -17.47
CA ASN A 115 3.42 -7.51 -17.97
C ASN A 115 4.65 -7.61 -17.07
N ARG A 116 5.06 -6.52 -16.41
CA ARG A 116 6.17 -6.51 -15.45
C ARG A 116 5.93 -7.48 -14.28
N ALA A 117 4.70 -7.54 -13.78
CA ALA A 117 4.30 -8.44 -12.70
C ALA A 117 4.23 -9.90 -13.17
N ILE A 118 3.57 -10.15 -14.31
CA ILE A 118 3.43 -11.49 -14.89
C ILE A 118 4.79 -12.11 -15.22
N ASN A 119 5.72 -11.30 -15.76
CA ASN A 119 7.04 -11.75 -16.18
C ASN A 119 8.08 -11.73 -15.05
N ALA A 120 7.69 -11.42 -13.81
CA ALA A 120 8.61 -11.48 -12.68
C ALA A 120 9.03 -12.95 -12.43
N PRO A 121 10.35 -13.25 -12.32
CA PRO A 121 10.80 -14.62 -12.11
C PRO A 121 10.18 -15.27 -10.87
N ASN A 122 9.69 -16.50 -11.04
CA ASN A 122 9.10 -17.25 -9.95
C ASN A 122 10.11 -17.43 -8.81
N SER A 123 9.69 -17.07 -7.60
CA SER A 123 10.47 -17.17 -6.37
C SER A 123 9.67 -17.92 -5.32
N LYS A 124 10.35 -18.77 -4.53
CA LYS A 124 9.70 -19.56 -3.47
C LYS A 124 9.47 -18.69 -2.22
N PRO A 125 8.21 -18.43 -1.81
CA PRO A 125 7.93 -17.69 -0.59
C PRO A 125 8.44 -18.42 0.66
N PRO A 126 8.92 -17.70 1.69
CA PRO A 126 9.44 -18.33 2.93
C PRO A 126 8.32 -18.97 3.76
N LYS A 127 7.07 -18.55 3.55
CA LYS A 127 5.87 -19.14 4.14
C LYS A 127 4.79 -19.27 3.07
N PRO A 128 3.83 -20.20 3.23
CA PRO A 128 2.72 -20.33 2.29
C PRO A 128 1.97 -19.01 2.09
N LEU A 129 1.69 -18.68 0.84
CA LEU A 129 0.75 -17.62 0.48
C LEU A 129 -0.69 -18.14 0.67
N SER A 130 -1.61 -17.24 1.00
CA SER A 130 -3.01 -17.62 1.13
C SER A 130 -3.56 -18.18 -0.18
N LYS A 131 -4.39 -19.22 -0.07
CA LYS A 131 -5.12 -19.83 -1.17
C LYS A 131 -6.63 -19.70 -1.01
N ASP A 132 -7.10 -19.23 0.13
CA ASP A 132 -8.53 -19.00 0.36
C ASP A 132 -9.01 -17.89 -0.56
N VAL A 133 -10.26 -17.99 -1.05
CA VAL A 133 -10.80 -17.05 -2.03
C VAL A 133 -11.88 -16.18 -1.39
N ARG A 134 -11.80 -14.86 -1.60
CA ARG A 134 -12.85 -13.89 -1.26
C ARG A 134 -12.89 -12.80 -2.34
N TRP A 135 -14.09 -12.54 -2.87
CA TRP A 135 -14.34 -11.49 -3.88
C TRP A 135 -13.34 -11.55 -5.05
N GLY A 136 -13.23 -12.71 -5.69
CA GLY A 136 -12.47 -12.88 -6.93
C GLY A 136 -10.94 -12.96 -6.80
N THR A 137 -10.37 -12.86 -5.60
CA THR A 137 -8.92 -13.04 -5.38
C THR A 137 -8.65 -13.84 -4.11
N ASN A 138 -7.38 -14.13 -3.84
CA ASN A 138 -7.00 -14.78 -2.58
C ASN A 138 -7.27 -13.87 -1.37
N TRP A 139 -7.32 -14.46 -0.18
CA TRP A 139 -7.65 -13.72 1.03
C TRP A 139 -6.91 -14.23 2.26
N CYS A 140 -6.27 -13.32 3.00
CA CYS A 140 -5.68 -13.57 4.30
C CYS A 140 -6.72 -13.27 5.39
N TRP A 141 -7.31 -14.33 5.93
CA TRP A 141 -8.24 -14.25 7.06
C TRP A 141 -7.56 -13.75 8.35
N PRO A 142 -8.33 -13.19 9.29
CA PRO A 142 -7.80 -12.80 10.59
C PRO A 142 -7.11 -13.96 11.31
N ASP A 143 -5.93 -13.68 11.88
CA ASP A 143 -5.17 -14.67 12.66
C ASP A 143 -5.53 -14.56 14.14
N LYS A 144 -6.37 -15.49 14.63
CA LYS A 144 -6.86 -15.51 16.02
C LYS A 144 -5.75 -15.65 17.07
N PHE A 145 -4.55 -16.11 16.70
CA PHE A 145 -3.41 -16.18 17.62
C PHE A 145 -2.62 -14.87 17.69
N ARG A 146 -2.84 -13.97 16.73
CA ARG A 146 -2.07 -12.73 16.58
C ARG A 146 -2.90 -11.48 16.83
N GLU A 147 -4.13 -11.44 16.37
CA GLU A 147 -5.01 -10.27 16.47
C GLU A 147 -6.35 -10.64 17.14
N THR A 148 -6.99 -9.64 17.75
CA THR A 148 -8.37 -9.77 18.23
C THR A 148 -9.36 -9.49 17.11
N GLU A 149 -10.66 -9.56 17.41
CA GLU A 149 -11.69 -9.01 16.53
C GLU A 149 -11.42 -7.53 16.23
N LEU A 150 -11.88 -7.08 15.06
CA LEU A 150 -11.79 -5.69 14.67
C LEU A 150 -12.53 -4.79 15.68
N PRO A 151 -12.04 -3.56 15.91
CA PRO A 151 -12.63 -2.65 16.88
C PRO A 151 -13.92 -1.97 16.38
N ILE A 152 -14.37 -2.35 15.18
CA ILE A 152 -15.61 -1.91 14.53
C ILE A 152 -16.46 -3.12 14.17
N ASP A 153 -17.78 -2.91 14.06
CA ASP A 153 -18.69 -3.86 13.45
C ASP A 153 -18.82 -3.53 11.96
N ASP A 154 -18.29 -4.40 11.11
CA ASP A 154 -18.34 -4.33 9.65
C ASP A 154 -19.22 -5.42 9.02
N SER A 155 -20.13 -6.00 9.83
CA SER A 155 -21.04 -7.08 9.40
C SER A 155 -22.03 -6.66 8.31
N ASP A 156 -22.30 -5.36 8.17
CA ASP A 156 -23.18 -4.77 7.17
C ASP A 156 -22.42 -4.17 5.98
N MET A 157 -21.14 -4.52 5.82
CA MET A 157 -20.24 -3.97 4.80
C MET A 157 -19.92 -2.47 4.97
N GLY A 158 -20.34 -1.83 6.07
CA GLY A 158 -19.83 -0.55 6.54
C GLY A 158 -20.26 0.68 5.74
N CYS A 159 -21.42 0.65 5.07
CA CYS A 159 -21.96 1.83 4.40
C CYS A 159 -22.32 2.92 5.40
N ASP A 160 -21.80 4.13 5.21
CA ASP A 160 -22.05 5.30 6.06
C ASP A 160 -22.97 6.34 5.39
N CYS A 161 -23.73 5.94 4.36
CA CYS A 161 -24.72 6.81 3.74
C CYS A 161 -26.00 6.87 4.59
N GLU A 162 -26.77 7.96 4.45
CA GLU A 162 -28.05 8.10 5.16
C GLU A 162 -29.07 7.05 4.73
N GLU A 163 -29.15 6.81 3.42
CA GLU A 163 -29.93 5.74 2.81
C GLU A 163 -29.04 4.53 2.48
N GLU A 164 -29.65 3.34 2.49
CA GLU A 164 -28.97 2.11 2.11
C GLU A 164 -28.82 2.02 0.59
N PHE A 165 -27.60 1.72 0.14
CA PHE A 165 -27.31 1.47 -1.27
C PHE A 165 -27.09 -0.04 -1.50
N PRO A 166 -27.73 -0.63 -2.52
CA PRO A 166 -27.51 -2.04 -2.83
C PRO A 166 -26.07 -2.26 -3.29
N ILE A 167 -25.46 -3.34 -2.82
CA ILE A 167 -24.13 -3.76 -3.28
C ILE A 167 -24.23 -4.10 -4.77
N ARG A 168 -23.31 -3.53 -5.56
CA ARG A 168 -23.17 -3.75 -7.00
C ARG A 168 -21.70 -3.89 -7.38
N GLU A 169 -21.43 -4.51 -8.52
CA GLU A 169 -20.14 -4.40 -9.18
C GLU A 169 -20.00 -2.97 -9.71
N ALA A 170 -19.21 -2.16 -9.01
CA ALA A 170 -19.12 -0.72 -9.27
C ALA A 170 -17.87 -0.34 -10.05
N TRP A 171 -16.73 -0.87 -9.63
CA TRP A 171 -15.43 -0.50 -10.14
C TRP A 171 -15.05 -1.27 -11.40
N SER A 172 -14.31 -0.60 -12.29
CA SER A 172 -13.78 -1.18 -13.53
C SER A 172 -12.26 -1.15 -13.63
N ARG A 173 -11.60 -0.29 -12.83
CA ARG A 173 -10.15 -0.07 -12.84
C ARG A 173 -9.71 0.73 -11.60
N GLN A 174 -8.40 1.02 -11.49
CA GLN A 174 -7.91 2.07 -10.58
C GLN A 174 -8.40 3.45 -11.04
N ILE A 175 -8.70 4.32 -10.08
CA ILE A 175 -9.04 5.71 -10.34
C ILE A 175 -7.96 6.41 -11.16
N GLU A 176 -8.35 7.11 -12.23
CA GLU A 176 -7.42 7.80 -13.15
C GLU A 176 -6.57 8.88 -12.52
N THR A 177 -7.04 9.45 -11.40
CA THR A 177 -6.30 10.47 -10.66
C THR A 177 -4.95 9.96 -10.15
N ILE A 178 -4.83 8.64 -9.94
CA ILE A 178 -3.57 8.00 -9.57
C ILE A 178 -2.89 7.50 -10.86
N GLU A 179 -1.80 8.17 -11.22
CA GLU A 179 -1.03 7.85 -12.41
C GLU A 179 -0.20 6.59 -12.22
N ILE A 180 -0.27 5.70 -13.22
CA ILE A 180 0.56 4.50 -13.34
C ILE A 180 1.65 4.82 -14.36
N ASP A 181 2.90 4.75 -13.94
CA ASP A 181 4.05 4.84 -14.84
C ASP A 181 4.32 3.47 -15.47
N GLU A 182 3.91 3.30 -16.73
CA GLU A 182 4.08 2.04 -17.46
C GLU A 182 5.55 1.58 -17.56
N GLN A 183 6.51 2.51 -17.50
CA GLN A 183 7.93 2.19 -17.61
C GLN A 183 8.53 1.71 -16.30
N LEU A 184 7.98 2.14 -15.16
CA LEU A 184 8.59 1.94 -13.84
C LEU A 184 7.74 1.08 -12.89
N ASP A 185 6.41 1.21 -12.94
CA ASP A 185 5.51 0.61 -11.96
C ASP A 185 5.09 -0.82 -12.36
N ALA A 186 4.47 -1.53 -11.43
CA ALA A 186 3.82 -2.82 -11.66
C ALA A 186 2.34 -2.81 -11.26
N ILE A 187 1.55 -3.68 -11.91
CA ILE A 187 0.14 -3.90 -11.57
C ILE A 187 -0.09 -5.37 -11.26
N THR A 188 -0.58 -5.69 -10.06
CA THR A 188 -1.01 -7.04 -9.68
C THR A 188 -1.84 -7.02 -8.40
N ASP A 189 -2.85 -7.90 -8.34
CA ASP A 189 -3.58 -8.26 -7.12
C ASP A 189 -3.28 -9.71 -6.68
N ASN A 190 -2.30 -10.36 -7.31
CA ASN A 190 -1.90 -11.73 -7.04
C ASN A 190 -0.71 -11.78 -6.07
N GLY A 191 -0.85 -12.53 -4.98
CA GLY A 191 0.19 -12.61 -3.95
C GLY A 191 1.53 -13.18 -4.43
N LEU A 192 1.52 -14.14 -5.37
CA LEU A 192 2.75 -14.74 -5.88
C LEU A 192 3.47 -13.79 -6.84
N GLU A 193 2.73 -13.14 -7.74
CA GLU A 193 3.31 -12.13 -8.62
C GLU A 193 3.89 -10.96 -7.82
N ALA A 194 3.16 -10.46 -6.82
CA ALA A 194 3.65 -9.45 -5.90
C ALA A 194 4.94 -9.92 -5.21
N TYR A 195 4.97 -11.13 -4.65
CA TYR A 195 6.16 -11.68 -4.02
C TYR A 195 7.36 -11.77 -4.99
N ASN A 196 7.13 -12.26 -6.22
CA ASN A 196 8.17 -12.37 -7.24
C ASN A 196 8.77 -11.00 -7.59
N LEU A 197 7.93 -9.96 -7.67
CA LEU A 197 8.39 -8.58 -7.83
C LEU A 197 9.26 -8.14 -6.64
N LEU A 198 8.80 -8.36 -5.41
CA LEU A 198 9.57 -7.99 -4.21
C LEU A 198 10.93 -8.69 -4.17
N VAL A 199 11.04 -9.93 -4.63
CA VAL A 199 12.33 -10.64 -4.75
C VAL A 199 13.19 -10.06 -5.87
N LYS A 200 12.62 -9.89 -7.08
CA LYS A 200 13.33 -9.34 -8.25
C LYS A 200 13.96 -7.97 -7.96
N TYR A 201 13.22 -7.11 -7.28
CA TYR A 201 13.65 -5.75 -6.93
C TYR A 201 14.35 -5.66 -5.57
N LYS A 202 14.65 -6.79 -4.91
CA LYS A 202 15.34 -6.86 -3.62
C LYS A 202 14.67 -5.99 -2.54
N ILE A 203 13.35 -5.97 -2.55
CA ILE A 203 12.55 -5.18 -1.61
C ILE A 203 12.56 -5.86 -0.25
N GLU A 204 12.95 -5.11 0.77
CA GLU A 204 12.94 -5.52 2.18
C GLU A 204 11.77 -4.86 2.93
N ASN A 205 11.44 -3.63 2.54
CA ASN A 205 10.44 -2.80 3.23
C ASN A 205 9.22 -2.52 2.34
N VAL A 206 8.03 -2.49 2.94
CA VAL A 206 6.76 -2.28 2.25
C VAL A 206 5.94 -1.22 2.98
N ILE A 207 5.56 -0.17 2.25
CA ILE A 207 4.60 0.83 2.67
C ILE A 207 3.24 0.48 2.04
N LEU A 208 2.24 0.22 2.86
CA LEU A 208 0.87 -0.06 2.41
C LEU A 208 -0.02 1.17 2.56
N MET A 209 -0.82 1.43 1.54
CA MET A 209 -1.84 2.48 1.49
C MET A 209 -3.01 2.02 0.60
N GLY A 210 -4.08 2.79 0.57
CA GLY A 210 -5.29 2.47 -0.19
C GLY A 210 -6.46 2.06 0.69
N VAL A 211 -7.45 1.39 0.11
CA VAL A 211 -8.76 1.14 0.76
C VAL A 211 -9.20 -0.32 0.62
N HIS A 212 -10.12 -0.84 1.43
CA HIS A 212 -10.48 -0.33 2.75
C HIS A 212 -9.65 -1.06 3.82
N LEU A 213 -9.27 -0.35 4.88
CA LEU A 213 -8.29 -0.81 5.86
C LEU A 213 -8.71 -2.12 6.56
N ASN A 214 -9.94 -2.17 7.05
CA ASN A 214 -10.52 -3.35 7.70
C ASN A 214 -10.68 -4.56 6.78
N MET A 215 -10.69 -4.32 5.46
CA MET A 215 -10.91 -5.32 4.45
C MET A 215 -9.64 -5.56 3.64
N CYS A 216 -9.51 -4.88 2.50
CA CYS A 216 -8.55 -5.24 1.47
C CYS A 216 -7.09 -4.93 1.87
N VAL A 217 -6.83 -3.80 2.54
CA VAL A 217 -5.48 -3.44 2.96
C VAL A 217 -4.93 -4.45 3.97
N LEU A 218 -5.78 -4.98 4.86
CA LEU A 218 -5.42 -6.09 5.75
C LEU A 218 -5.36 -7.44 5.01
N GLY A 219 -6.40 -7.75 4.23
CA GLY A 219 -6.77 -9.11 3.85
C GLY A 219 -6.47 -9.53 2.41
N ARG A 220 -6.23 -8.62 1.46
CA ARG A 220 -5.79 -9.01 0.11
C ARG A 220 -4.44 -9.74 0.18
N PRO A 221 -4.07 -10.57 -0.80
CA PRO A 221 -2.81 -11.30 -0.77
C PRO A 221 -1.60 -10.38 -1.00
N VAL A 222 -1.84 -9.11 -1.33
CA VAL A 222 -0.82 -8.05 -1.36
C VAL A 222 -0.80 -7.20 -0.07
N GLY A 223 -1.76 -7.42 0.83
CA GLY A 223 -2.01 -6.61 2.01
C GLY A 223 -1.14 -6.94 3.22
N ILE A 224 -1.41 -6.26 4.33
CA ILE A 224 -0.58 -6.25 5.55
C ILE A 224 -0.33 -7.66 6.05
N ARG A 225 -1.39 -8.47 6.19
CA ARG A 225 -1.28 -9.83 6.75
C ARG A 225 -0.32 -10.68 5.94
N GLN A 226 -0.45 -10.67 4.61
CA GLN A 226 0.44 -11.46 3.75
C GLN A 226 1.87 -10.93 3.79
N MET A 227 2.07 -9.61 3.66
CA MET A 227 3.40 -8.98 3.62
C MET A 227 4.19 -9.21 4.90
N VAL A 228 3.52 -9.12 6.05
CA VAL A 228 4.13 -9.46 7.33
C VAL A 228 4.39 -10.96 7.44
N ASN A 229 3.48 -11.82 6.98
CA ASN A 229 3.65 -13.26 7.05
C ASN A 229 4.89 -13.75 6.27
N ILE A 230 5.15 -13.16 5.10
CA ILE A 230 6.35 -13.45 4.28
C ILE A 230 7.62 -12.72 4.76
N GLY A 231 7.57 -12.03 5.90
CA GLY A 231 8.74 -11.48 6.58
C GLY A 231 9.24 -10.13 6.04
N LYS A 232 8.39 -9.32 5.40
CA LYS A 232 8.76 -7.93 5.05
C LYS A 232 8.65 -7.02 6.25
N ASN A 233 9.43 -5.93 6.25
CA ASN A 233 9.22 -4.82 7.16
C ASN A 233 8.06 -3.99 6.62
N VAL A 234 6.91 -4.04 7.28
CA VAL A 234 5.68 -3.39 6.79
C VAL A 234 5.40 -2.13 7.61
N VAL A 235 4.92 -1.08 6.96
CA VAL A 235 4.24 0.04 7.61
C VAL A 235 2.94 0.39 6.88
N LEU A 236 1.92 0.81 7.62
CA LEU A 236 0.71 1.42 7.07
C LEU A 236 0.89 2.93 6.96
N MET A 237 0.64 3.54 5.79
CA MET A 237 0.51 5.00 5.69
C MET A 237 -0.90 5.43 6.11
N ARG A 238 -1.07 5.76 7.40
CA ARG A 238 -2.38 5.89 8.05
C ARG A 238 -3.24 7.06 7.58
N ASP A 239 -2.64 8.07 6.96
CA ASP A 239 -3.32 9.20 6.34
C ASP A 239 -3.57 9.00 4.84
N MET A 240 -3.24 7.82 4.29
CA MET A 240 -3.54 7.41 2.92
C MET A 240 -4.38 6.13 2.91
N THR A 241 -5.33 6.03 3.84
CA THR A 241 -6.26 4.90 3.92
C THR A 241 -7.64 5.35 4.39
N ASP A 242 -8.64 4.50 4.15
CA ASP A 242 -10.03 4.65 4.58
C ASP A 242 -10.57 3.28 5.01
N THR A 243 -11.66 3.25 5.78
CA THR A 243 -12.28 2.00 6.28
C THR A 243 -13.72 1.92 5.85
N MET A 244 -14.27 0.71 5.63
CA MET A 244 -15.72 0.55 5.55
C MET A 244 -16.27 0.41 6.96
N TYR A 245 -16.95 1.45 7.47
CA TYR A 245 -17.55 1.46 8.78
C TYR A 245 -18.82 2.33 8.80
N ASN A 246 -19.91 1.73 9.27
CA ASN A 246 -21.20 2.38 9.48
C ASN A 246 -21.27 2.98 10.91
N PRO A 247 -21.37 4.32 11.09
CA PRO A 247 -21.50 4.94 12.41
C PRO A 247 -22.73 4.49 13.22
N LYS A 248 -23.74 3.90 12.59
CA LYS A 248 -24.93 3.32 13.25
C LYS A 248 -24.65 1.94 13.86
N LYS A 249 -23.44 1.40 13.69
CA LYS A 249 -22.97 0.13 14.26
C LYS A 249 -21.94 0.38 15.36
N ARG A 250 -21.67 -0.64 16.19
CA ARG A 250 -20.66 -0.55 17.25
C ARG A 250 -19.31 -0.16 16.62
N PRO A 251 -18.55 0.79 17.20
CA PRO A 251 -18.72 1.37 18.54
C PRO A 251 -19.50 2.69 18.61
N PHE A 252 -20.31 3.02 17.60
CA PHE A 252 -21.17 4.22 17.58
C PHE A 252 -20.40 5.54 17.63
N VAL A 253 -19.21 5.52 17.02
CA VAL A 253 -18.35 6.68 16.78
C VAL A 253 -18.52 7.17 15.34
N ASN A 254 -18.03 8.37 15.03
CA ASN A 254 -18.07 8.85 13.64
C ASN A 254 -17.17 7.98 12.74
N HIS A 255 -17.34 8.12 11.43
CA HIS A 255 -16.65 7.27 10.46
C HIS A 255 -15.11 7.29 10.61
N PHE A 256 -14.55 8.48 10.80
CA PHE A 256 -13.10 8.68 10.86
C PHE A 256 -12.51 8.21 12.19
N GLU A 257 -13.23 8.39 13.30
CA GLU A 257 -12.91 7.77 14.59
C GLU A 257 -12.90 6.24 14.47
N GLY A 258 -13.83 5.67 13.71
CA GLY A 258 -13.83 4.24 13.36
C GLY A 258 -12.58 3.82 12.60
N THR A 259 -12.17 4.60 11.60
CA THR A 259 -10.90 4.38 10.87
C THR A 259 -9.69 4.45 11.82
N ASP A 260 -9.64 5.43 12.72
CA ASP A 260 -8.59 5.56 13.72
C ASP A 260 -8.50 4.35 14.66
N LEU A 261 -9.63 3.75 15.02
CA LEU A 261 -9.66 2.51 15.79
C LEU A 261 -9.03 1.36 15.01
N VAL A 262 -9.35 1.20 13.72
CA VAL A 262 -8.74 0.16 12.88
C VAL A 262 -7.25 0.41 12.67
N VAL A 263 -6.81 1.66 12.52
CA VAL A 263 -5.38 2.01 12.50
C VAL A 263 -4.70 1.58 13.81
N LYS A 264 -5.28 1.87 14.97
CA LYS A 264 -4.75 1.43 16.27
C LYS A 264 -4.70 -0.09 16.40
N HIS A 265 -5.66 -0.81 15.81
CA HIS A 265 -5.65 -2.27 15.73
C HIS A 265 -4.46 -2.78 14.91
N VAL A 266 -4.20 -2.20 13.74
CA VAL A 266 -3.02 -2.52 12.93
C VAL A 266 -1.73 -2.26 13.69
N GLU A 267 -1.61 -1.10 14.33
CA GLU A 267 -0.44 -0.68 15.13
C GLU A 267 -0.16 -1.59 16.33
N LYS A 268 -1.19 -2.29 16.81
CA LYS A 268 -1.11 -3.19 17.95
C LYS A 268 -0.65 -4.60 17.58
N PHE A 269 -1.11 -5.10 16.44
CA PHE A 269 -0.99 -6.54 16.13
C PHE A 269 -0.13 -6.84 14.90
N TRP A 270 -0.05 -5.92 13.95
CA TRP A 270 0.50 -6.22 12.62
C TRP A 270 1.78 -5.48 12.33
N CYS A 271 1.73 -4.16 12.31
CA CYS A 271 2.87 -3.33 11.92
C CYS A 271 2.74 -1.89 12.43
N PRO A 272 3.85 -1.14 12.54
CA PRO A 272 3.78 0.31 12.78
C PRO A 272 3.06 1.03 11.65
N SER A 273 2.62 2.26 11.93
CA SER A 273 2.08 3.17 10.93
C SER A 273 2.95 4.41 10.75
N ILE A 274 2.85 5.07 9.61
CA ILE A 274 3.57 6.29 9.23
C ILE A 274 2.58 7.29 8.64
N THR A 275 2.99 8.53 8.41
CA THR A 275 2.19 9.49 7.63
C THR A 275 2.87 9.82 6.31
N SER A 276 2.10 10.35 5.36
CA SER A 276 2.62 10.87 4.10
C SER A 276 3.73 11.91 4.28
N THR A 277 3.77 12.61 5.41
CA THR A 277 4.88 13.51 5.83
C THR A 277 6.25 12.87 5.67
N SER A 278 6.40 11.57 5.94
CA SER A 278 7.68 10.86 5.80
C SER A 278 8.20 10.82 4.36
N ILE A 279 7.33 11.04 3.37
CA ILE A 279 7.69 11.12 1.95
C ILE A 279 7.61 12.56 1.44
N THR A 280 6.57 13.31 1.83
CA THR A 280 6.27 14.63 1.29
C THR A 280 7.00 15.78 2.00
N GLY A 281 7.38 15.59 3.27
CA GLY A 281 7.83 16.66 4.16
C GLY A 281 6.75 17.70 4.50
N GLN A 282 5.47 17.40 4.21
CA GLN A 282 4.32 18.28 4.44
C GLN A 282 3.36 17.66 5.45
N ASP A 283 2.43 18.46 5.96
CA ASP A 283 1.41 17.97 6.89
C ASP A 283 0.62 16.77 6.32
N PRO A 284 0.25 15.80 7.19
CA PRO A 284 -0.54 14.64 6.78
C PRO A 284 -1.85 15.04 6.10
N PHE A 285 -2.33 14.21 5.18
CA PHE A 285 -3.65 14.40 4.60
C PHE A 285 -4.74 14.24 5.67
N VAL A 286 -5.77 15.08 5.59
CA VAL A 286 -6.94 15.02 6.44
C VAL A 286 -8.18 15.22 5.57
N PHE A 287 -9.13 14.29 5.66
CA PHE A 287 -10.41 14.41 4.99
C PHE A 287 -11.15 15.68 5.45
N LYS A 288 -11.82 16.37 4.53
CA LYS A 288 -12.58 17.60 4.81
C LYS A 288 -13.60 17.44 5.94
N ASN A 289 -14.20 16.26 6.05
CA ASN A 289 -15.23 15.96 7.04
C ASN A 289 -14.69 15.27 8.31
N ASN A 290 -13.37 15.16 8.49
CA ASN A 290 -12.76 14.50 9.67
C ASN A 290 -13.06 15.23 11.00
N SER A 291 -13.52 16.48 10.93
CA SER A 291 -13.84 17.30 12.11
C SER A 291 -15.33 17.33 12.45
N GLN A 292 -16.17 16.54 11.77
CA GLN A 292 -17.61 16.44 12.01
C GLN A 292 -17.98 15.20 12.82
#